data_AF-A0A812QN62-F1
#
_entry.id   AF-A0A812QN62-F1
#
_cell.length_a   1.000
_cell.length_b   1.000
_cell.length_c   1.000
_cell.angle_alpha   90.00
_cell.angle_beta   90.00
_cell.angle_gamma   90.00
#
_symmetry.space_group_name_H-M   'P 1'
#
loop_
_entity.id
_entity.type
_entity.pdbx_description
1 polymer ?
#
loop_
_entity_poly.entity_id
_entity_poly.type
_entity_poly.pdbx_seq_one_letter_code
_entity_poly.pdbx_strand_id
1 'polypeptide(L)'
;MECGEVCQVEIMNAATMLPPVFSCVAACWSVGHKAWWRSPAAIAMLAGWFLMIPASTASHLYCAFNGEYLPKLERLDQACISIASVLAAWALSRSNLFTTLVASICLCFVLLMFAGPEDLHQHVAWRTQTLSGIVLLYLSPMVWNRQSFDFSIPPICMCFVFGFLMAVWAPLGPRSHPLFHVALIPYSYYTCRSAVLFEMSHEAMRDFLVTGKREDTDTDESTTLQTATSEGGDADWELFEMEKP
;
A
#
# COMPACT_ATOMS: atom_id res chain seq x y z
N MET A 1 -37.26 -12.53 -17.48
CA MET A 1 -37.25 -11.78 -16.22
C MET A 1 -36.43 -10.53 -16.46
N GLU A 2 -37.01 -9.35 -16.23
CA GLU A 2 -36.26 -8.09 -16.31
C GLU A 2 -35.42 -7.93 -15.03
N CYS A 3 -34.15 -7.55 -15.17
CA CYS A 3 -33.26 -7.26 -14.05
C CYS A 3 -33.69 -5.94 -13.41
N GLY A 4 -34.28 -6.02 -12.21
CA GLY A 4 -34.70 -4.85 -11.42
C GLY A 4 -33.51 -4.00 -10.93
N GLU A 5 -33.80 -2.85 -10.33
CA GLU A 5 -32.79 -1.86 -9.90
C GLU A 5 -31.69 -2.46 -9.01
N VAL A 6 -32.06 -3.32 -8.05
CA VAL A 6 -31.10 -4.01 -7.16
C VAL A 6 -30.12 -4.87 -7.96
N CYS A 7 -30.62 -5.69 -8.89
CA CYS A 7 -29.80 -6.53 -9.76
C CYS A 7 -28.82 -5.68 -10.60
N GLN A 8 -29.26 -4.54 -11.14
CA GLN A 8 -28.39 -3.66 -11.92
C GLN A 8 -27.29 -3.02 -11.08
N VAL A 9 -27.63 -2.52 -9.88
CA VAL A 9 -26.67 -1.91 -8.96
C VAL A 9 -25.61 -2.91 -8.49
N GLU A 10 -26.02 -4.14 -8.19
CA GLU A 10 -25.10 -5.19 -7.75
C GLU A 10 -24.17 -5.69 -8.87
N ILE A 11 -24.66 -5.74 -10.12
CA ILE A 11 -23.78 -5.99 -11.29
C ILE A 11 -22.77 -4.85 -11.45
N MET A 12 -23.18 -3.60 -11.26
CA MET A 12 -22.26 -2.46 -11.28
C MET A 12 -21.23 -2.53 -10.16
N ASN A 13 -21.64 -2.92 -8.95
CA ASN A 13 -20.73 -3.17 -7.83
C ASN A 13 -19.67 -4.21 -8.20
N ALA A 14 -20.08 -5.37 -8.72
CA ALA A 14 -19.17 -6.41 -9.18
C ALA A 14 -18.21 -5.92 -10.28
N ALA A 15 -18.72 -5.20 -11.29
CA ALA A 15 -17.92 -4.70 -12.39
C ALA A 15 -16.86 -3.67 -11.94
N THR A 16 -17.19 -2.85 -10.95
CA THR A 16 -16.32 -1.79 -10.42
C THR A 16 -15.23 -2.31 -9.46
N MET A 17 -15.20 -3.61 -9.15
CA MET A 17 -14.13 -4.24 -8.37
C MET A 17 -12.82 -4.44 -9.14
N LEU A 18 -12.86 -4.53 -10.48
CA LEU A 18 -11.67 -4.76 -11.32
C LEU A 18 -10.81 -3.52 -11.57
N PRO A 19 -11.38 -2.32 -11.86
CA PRO A 19 -10.61 -1.11 -12.12
C PRO A 19 -9.52 -0.77 -11.08
N PRO A 20 -9.73 -0.92 -9.76
CA PRO A 20 -8.66 -0.69 -8.77
C PRO A 20 -7.40 -1.54 -8.97
N VAL A 21 -7.50 -2.78 -9.47
CA VAL A 21 -6.32 -3.60 -9.81
C VAL A 21 -5.55 -3.01 -10.97
N PHE A 22 -6.23 -2.63 -12.05
CA PHE A 22 -5.56 -2.05 -13.21
C PHE A 22 -4.86 -0.74 -12.83
N SER A 23 -5.50 0.04 -11.96
CA SER A 23 -4.93 1.26 -11.38
C SER A 23 -3.69 0.97 -10.53
N CYS A 24 -3.70 -0.10 -9.72
CA CYS A 24 -2.54 -0.57 -8.96
C CYS A 24 -1.38 -1.00 -9.89
N VAL A 25 -1.68 -1.74 -10.96
CA VAL A 25 -0.69 -2.13 -11.98
C VAL A 25 -0.12 -0.89 -12.70
N ALA A 26 -0.97 0.09 -13.01
CA ALA A 26 -0.54 1.35 -13.61
C ALA A 26 0.40 2.15 -12.69
N ALA A 27 0.14 2.14 -11.37
CA ALA A 27 1.03 2.74 -10.39
C ALA A 27 2.40 2.07 -10.37
N CYS A 28 2.43 0.73 -10.28
CA CYS A 28 3.65 -0.07 -10.39
C CYS A 28 4.46 0.28 -11.64
N TRP A 29 3.79 0.37 -12.79
CA TRP A 29 4.42 0.71 -14.07
C TRP A 29 5.01 2.13 -14.08
N SER A 30 4.28 3.10 -13.50
CA SER A 30 4.65 4.52 -13.52
C SER A 30 5.89 4.87 -12.69
N VAL A 31 6.22 4.08 -11.67
CA VAL A 31 7.35 4.34 -10.77
C VAL A 31 8.65 3.71 -11.26
N GLY A 32 8.58 2.57 -11.95
CA GLY A 32 9.78 1.87 -12.41
C GLY A 32 9.52 0.96 -13.60
N HIS A 33 9.80 1.45 -14.81
CA HIS A 33 9.58 0.75 -16.08
C HIS A 33 10.30 -0.61 -16.21
N LYS A 34 11.31 -0.92 -15.38
CA LYS A 34 12.22 -2.05 -15.62
C LYS A 34 12.11 -3.27 -14.68
N ALA A 35 11.36 -3.22 -13.58
CA ALA A 35 11.21 -4.42 -12.73
C ALA A 35 10.13 -4.30 -11.63
N TRP A 36 9.00 -3.65 -11.86
CA TRP A 36 7.96 -3.56 -10.81
C TRP A 36 7.48 -4.94 -10.31
N TRP A 37 7.54 -5.97 -11.16
CA TRP A 37 7.26 -7.37 -10.77
C TRP A 37 8.29 -7.97 -9.81
N ARG A 38 9.42 -7.30 -9.58
CA ARG A 38 10.42 -7.68 -8.58
C ARG A 38 10.26 -6.93 -7.26
N SER A 39 9.46 -5.85 -7.21
CA SER A 39 9.22 -5.06 -6.01
C SER A 39 8.35 -5.84 -5.04
N PRO A 40 8.89 -6.27 -3.87
CA PRO A 40 8.06 -6.91 -2.85
C PRO A 40 6.87 -6.07 -2.42
N ALA A 41 7.01 -4.74 -2.35
CA ALA A 41 5.91 -3.84 -2.03
C ALA A 41 4.80 -3.89 -3.10
N ALA A 42 5.16 -3.85 -4.39
CA ALA A 42 4.22 -4.00 -5.50
C ALA A 42 3.49 -5.35 -5.46
N ILE A 43 4.23 -6.44 -5.25
CA ILE A 43 3.67 -7.79 -5.14
C ILE A 43 2.67 -7.86 -3.98
N ALA A 44 3.02 -7.35 -2.81
CA ALA A 44 2.14 -7.34 -1.64
C ALA A 44 0.84 -6.55 -1.89
N MET A 45 0.94 -5.36 -2.51
CA MET A 45 -0.23 -4.55 -2.86
C MET A 45 -1.13 -5.26 -3.88
N LEU A 46 -0.56 -5.84 -4.94
CA LEU A 46 -1.32 -6.58 -5.95
C LEU A 46 -1.95 -7.84 -5.38
N ALA A 47 -1.22 -8.60 -4.56
CA ALA A 47 -1.74 -9.79 -3.89
C ALA A 47 -2.94 -9.46 -2.99
N GLY A 48 -2.90 -8.32 -2.28
CA GLY A 48 -4.05 -7.81 -1.52
C GLY A 48 -5.28 -7.64 -2.40
N TRP A 49 -5.14 -7.01 -3.57
CA TRP A 49 -6.27 -6.86 -4.50
C TRP A 49 -6.78 -8.18 -5.07
N PHE A 50 -5.88 -9.08 -5.47
CA PHE A 50 -6.26 -10.41 -5.97
C PHE A 50 -6.98 -11.25 -4.92
N LEU A 51 -6.73 -11.01 -3.63
CA LEU A 51 -7.43 -11.67 -2.54
C LEU A 51 -8.83 -11.10 -2.31
N MET A 52 -8.99 -9.78 -2.35
CA MET A 52 -10.27 -9.11 -2.07
C MET A 52 -11.29 -9.28 -3.20
N ILE A 53 -10.86 -9.15 -4.46
CA ILE A 53 -11.78 -9.06 -5.60
C ILE A 53 -12.67 -10.29 -5.77
N PRO A 54 -12.18 -11.54 -5.71
CA PRO A 54 -13.04 -12.70 -5.90
C PRO A 54 -14.14 -12.78 -4.86
N ALA A 55 -13.83 -12.50 -3.58
CA ALA A 55 -14.80 -12.56 -2.49
C ALA A 55 -15.87 -11.46 -2.63
N SER A 56 -15.45 -10.22 -2.89
CA SER A 56 -16.36 -9.10 -3.08
C SER A 56 -17.23 -9.25 -4.33
N THR A 57 -16.63 -9.65 -5.46
CA THR A 57 -17.36 -9.93 -6.71
C THR A 57 -18.37 -11.04 -6.51
N ALA A 58 -18.01 -12.12 -5.82
CA ALA A 58 -18.92 -13.21 -5.52
C ALA A 58 -20.09 -12.76 -4.63
N SER A 59 -19.83 -11.93 -3.62
CA SER A 59 -20.87 -11.37 -2.73
C SER A 59 -21.89 -10.54 -3.51
N HIS A 60 -21.42 -9.61 -4.35
CA HIS A 60 -22.27 -8.74 -5.16
C HIS A 60 -23.05 -9.53 -6.23
N LEU A 61 -22.39 -10.44 -6.96
CA LEU A 61 -23.09 -11.28 -7.93
C LEU A 61 -24.13 -12.18 -7.27
N TYR A 62 -23.85 -12.72 -6.08
CA TYR A 62 -24.83 -13.48 -5.34
C TYR A 62 -26.08 -12.64 -5.03
N CYS A 63 -25.90 -11.42 -4.53
CA CYS A 63 -27.01 -10.50 -4.27
C CYS A 63 -27.77 -10.14 -5.56
N ALA A 64 -27.05 -9.89 -6.66
CA ALA A 64 -27.66 -9.58 -7.96
C ALA A 64 -28.63 -10.67 -8.44
N PHE A 65 -28.27 -11.95 -8.24
CA PHE A 65 -29.05 -13.08 -8.73
C PHE A 65 -30.10 -13.60 -7.75
N ASN A 66 -29.92 -13.38 -6.44
CA ASN A 66 -30.81 -13.92 -5.40
C ASN A 66 -31.66 -12.86 -4.69
N GLY A 67 -31.36 -11.56 -4.88
CA GLY A 67 -32.08 -10.45 -4.27
C GLY A 67 -31.71 -10.17 -2.81
N GLU A 68 -30.84 -10.99 -2.21
CA GLU A 68 -30.34 -10.85 -0.84
C GLU A 68 -28.85 -11.19 -0.75
N TYR A 69 -28.14 -10.60 0.21
CA TYR A 69 -26.77 -10.98 0.50
C TYR A 69 -26.70 -12.27 1.30
N LEU A 70 -25.69 -13.10 1.01
CA LEU A 70 -25.35 -14.24 1.85
C LEU A 70 -24.39 -13.78 2.96
N PRO A 71 -24.77 -13.78 4.25
CA PRO A 71 -23.94 -13.23 5.32
C PRO A 71 -22.57 -13.88 5.48
N LYS A 72 -22.40 -15.11 4.96
CA LYS A 72 -21.10 -15.80 4.93
C LYS A 72 -20.16 -15.19 3.88
N LEU A 73 -20.67 -14.79 2.72
CA LEU A 73 -19.87 -14.17 1.65
C LEU A 73 -19.47 -12.74 2.02
N GLU A 74 -20.37 -11.96 2.63
CA GLU A 74 -20.03 -10.61 3.10
C GLU A 74 -18.90 -10.63 4.14
N ARG A 75 -18.98 -11.56 5.10
CA ARG A 75 -17.92 -11.72 6.10
C ARG A 75 -16.62 -12.25 5.51
N LEU A 76 -16.70 -13.14 4.51
CA LEU A 76 -15.52 -13.60 3.78
C LEU A 76 -14.84 -12.45 3.03
N ASP A 77 -15.62 -11.57 2.38
CA ASP A 77 -15.11 -10.37 1.72
C ASP A 77 -14.37 -9.47 2.71
N GLN A 78 -15.00 -9.16 3.84
CA GLN A 78 -14.40 -8.33 4.90
C GLN A 78 -13.16 -8.97 5.54
N ALA A 79 -13.10 -10.30 5.62
CA ALA A 79 -11.89 -11.01 6.04
C ALA A 79 -10.76 -10.90 5.00
N CYS A 80 -11.07 -11.03 3.71
CA CYS A 80 -10.08 -10.79 2.64
C CYS A 80 -9.54 -9.36 2.66
N ILE A 81 -10.41 -8.36 2.90
CA ILE A 81 -10.00 -6.95 3.07
C ILE A 81 -9.07 -6.81 4.29
N SER A 82 -9.34 -7.51 5.37
CA SER A 82 -8.50 -7.49 6.58
C SER A 82 -7.11 -8.07 6.32
N ILE A 83 -7.01 -9.16 5.56
CA ILE A 83 -5.72 -9.74 5.17
C ILE A 83 -4.95 -8.81 4.21
N ALA A 84 -5.64 -8.25 3.22
CA ALA A 84 -5.04 -7.28 2.30
C ALA A 84 -4.52 -6.03 3.04
N SER A 85 -5.21 -5.60 4.10
CA SER A 85 -4.77 -4.49 4.97
C SER A 85 -3.44 -4.79 5.67
N VAL A 86 -3.18 -6.05 6.05
CA VAL A 86 -1.87 -6.46 6.62
C VAL A 86 -0.78 -6.37 5.57
N LEU A 87 -1.05 -6.81 4.34
CA LEU A 87 -0.10 -6.71 3.23
C LEU A 87 0.22 -5.25 2.89
N ALA A 88 -0.80 -4.38 2.88
CA ALA A 88 -0.65 -2.95 2.68
C ALA A 88 0.15 -2.29 3.82
N ALA A 89 -0.13 -2.66 5.07
CA ALA A 89 0.64 -2.17 6.23
C ALA A 89 2.12 -2.51 6.11
N TRP A 90 2.44 -3.73 5.68
CA TRP A 90 3.83 -4.12 5.43
C TRP A 90 4.45 -3.34 4.27
N ALA A 91 3.75 -3.25 3.14
CA ALA A 91 4.24 -2.56 1.95
C ALA A 91 4.52 -1.07 2.22
N LEU A 92 3.66 -0.41 3.00
CA LEU A 92 3.77 1.01 3.31
C LEU A 92 4.74 1.30 4.46
N SER A 93 4.93 0.39 5.43
CA SER A 93 5.81 0.63 6.59
C SER A 93 7.19 -0.02 6.48
N ARG A 94 7.32 -1.12 5.73
CA ARG A 94 8.50 -2.00 5.72
C ARG A 94 8.94 -2.45 7.12
N SER A 95 8.02 -2.45 8.08
CA SER A 95 8.28 -2.78 9.48
C SER A 95 7.54 -4.04 9.89
N ASN A 96 8.28 -5.07 10.28
CA ASN A 96 7.71 -6.32 10.77
C ASN A 96 6.89 -6.10 12.05
N LEU A 97 7.39 -5.26 12.98
CA LEU A 97 6.68 -4.96 14.23
C LEU A 97 5.32 -4.30 13.96
N PHE A 98 5.30 -3.29 13.09
CA PHE A 98 4.06 -2.61 12.72
C PHE A 98 3.09 -3.56 11.99
N THR A 99 3.61 -4.40 11.10
CA THR A 99 2.82 -5.40 10.38
C THR A 99 2.20 -6.41 11.35
N THR A 100 2.95 -6.90 12.34
CA THR A 100 2.44 -7.81 13.37
C THR A 100 1.33 -7.15 14.18
N LEU A 101 1.49 -5.88 14.57
CA LEU A 101 0.45 -5.13 15.27
C LEU A 101 -0.85 -5.06 14.45
N VAL A 102 -0.76 -4.67 13.17
CA VAL A 102 -1.93 -4.62 12.27
C VAL A 102 -2.53 -6.01 12.07
N ALA A 103 -1.70 -7.05 11.92
CA ALA A 103 -2.14 -8.43 11.80
C ALA A 103 -2.92 -8.90 13.03
N SER A 104 -2.46 -8.57 14.24
CA SER A 104 -3.18 -8.87 15.48
C SER A 104 -4.53 -8.19 15.53
N ILE A 105 -4.61 -6.90 15.14
CA ILE A 105 -5.87 -6.16 15.10
C ILE A 105 -6.84 -6.76 14.07
N CYS A 106 -6.36 -7.05 12.85
CA CYS A 106 -7.15 -7.70 11.81
C CYS A 106 -7.63 -9.10 12.25
N LEU A 107 -6.78 -9.88 12.93
CA LEU A 107 -7.15 -11.19 13.45
C LEU A 107 -8.25 -11.07 14.51
N CYS A 108 -8.11 -10.14 15.47
CA CYS A 108 -9.15 -9.88 16.46
C CYS A 108 -10.47 -9.47 15.80
N PHE A 109 -10.43 -8.59 14.80
CA PHE A 109 -11.61 -8.20 14.03
C PHE A 109 -12.27 -9.42 13.36
N VAL A 110 -11.51 -10.23 12.62
CA VAL A 110 -12.04 -11.42 11.94
C VAL A 110 -12.63 -12.41 12.95
N LEU A 111 -11.95 -12.64 14.08
CA LEU A 111 -12.49 -13.51 15.14
C LEU A 111 -13.80 -12.97 15.71
N LEU A 112 -13.92 -11.67 15.97
CA LEU A 112 -15.18 -11.07 16.43
C LEU A 112 -16.29 -11.17 15.39
N MET A 113 -15.95 -11.10 14.09
CA MET A 113 -16.93 -11.18 13.00
C MET A 113 -17.47 -12.59 12.75
N PHE A 114 -16.67 -13.64 13.05
CA PHE A 114 -17.05 -15.03 12.82
C PHE A 114 -17.45 -15.80 14.08
N ALA A 115 -16.85 -15.46 15.23
CA ALA A 115 -17.01 -16.17 16.50
C ALA A 115 -17.45 -15.24 17.65
N GLY A 116 -17.77 -13.99 17.36
CA GLY A 116 -18.25 -13.04 18.35
C GLY A 116 -19.74 -13.23 18.69
N PRO A 117 -20.29 -12.31 19.52
CA PRO A 117 -21.72 -12.26 19.80
C PRO A 117 -22.55 -12.07 18.52
N GLU A 118 -23.73 -12.69 18.49
CA GLU A 118 -24.61 -12.70 17.32
C GLU A 118 -25.05 -11.30 16.88
N ASP A 119 -25.20 -10.37 17.84
CA ASP A 119 -25.49 -8.96 17.58
C ASP A 119 -24.43 -8.30 16.68
N LEU A 120 -23.15 -8.68 16.81
CA LEU A 120 -22.07 -8.15 15.97
C LEU A 120 -22.07 -8.76 14.57
N HIS A 121 -22.61 -9.97 14.41
CA HIS A 121 -22.68 -10.64 13.11
C HIS A 121 -23.62 -9.93 12.13
N GLN A 122 -24.62 -9.20 12.63
CA GLN A 122 -25.58 -8.47 11.78
C GLN A 122 -25.26 -6.97 11.66
N HIS A 123 -24.40 -6.42 12.53
CA HIS A 123 -24.15 -4.98 12.59
C HIS A 123 -23.14 -4.48 11.52
N VAL A 124 -23.61 -4.33 10.27
CA VAL A 124 -22.80 -3.89 9.12
C VAL A 124 -22.05 -2.57 9.39
N ALA A 125 -22.72 -1.58 10.00
CA ALA A 125 -22.15 -0.25 10.24
C ALA A 125 -20.90 -0.28 11.14
N TRP A 126 -20.88 -1.19 12.13
CA TRP A 126 -19.67 -1.44 12.92
C TRP A 126 -18.60 -1.86 11.95
N ARG A 127 -18.81 -2.99 11.26
CA ARG A 127 -17.82 -3.67 10.38
C ARG A 127 -17.14 -2.69 9.44
N THR A 128 -17.93 -1.84 8.79
CA THR A 128 -17.44 -0.78 7.89
C THR A 128 -16.59 0.28 8.62
N GLN A 129 -17.03 0.77 9.79
CA GLN A 129 -16.29 1.78 10.57
C GLN A 129 -14.95 1.26 11.08
N THR A 130 -14.88 0.05 11.62
CA THR A 130 -13.62 -0.51 12.11
C THR A 130 -12.67 -0.83 10.96
N LEU A 131 -13.17 -1.35 9.82
CA LEU A 131 -12.35 -1.49 8.61
C LEU A 131 -11.75 -0.15 8.18
N SER A 132 -12.53 0.93 8.26
CA SER A 132 -12.05 2.29 7.98
C SER A 132 -10.94 2.70 8.97
N GLY A 133 -11.07 2.34 10.24
CA GLY A 133 -10.01 2.52 11.25
C GLY A 133 -8.74 1.74 10.94
N ILE A 134 -8.87 0.48 10.51
CA ILE A 134 -7.73 -0.36 10.06
C ILE A 134 -7.06 0.26 8.83
N VAL A 135 -7.84 0.83 7.91
CA VAL A 135 -7.32 1.56 6.75
C VAL A 135 -6.48 2.76 7.17
N LEU A 136 -7.01 3.62 8.05
CA LEU A 136 -6.25 4.75 8.58
C LEU A 136 -4.99 4.30 9.31
N LEU A 137 -5.07 3.19 10.05
CA LEU A 137 -3.92 2.62 10.74
C LEU A 137 -2.83 2.22 9.74
N TYR A 138 -3.13 1.40 8.74
CA TYR A 138 -2.10 0.96 7.77
C TYR A 138 -1.56 2.09 6.89
N LEU A 139 -2.34 3.16 6.68
CA LEU A 139 -1.90 4.35 5.94
C LEU A 139 -1.00 5.26 6.78
N SER A 140 -1.09 5.21 8.11
CA SER A 140 -0.32 6.09 9.01
C SER A 140 1.19 6.17 8.74
N PRO A 141 1.91 5.08 8.35
CA PRO A 141 3.34 5.15 8.05
C PRO A 141 3.69 6.12 6.92
N MET A 142 2.73 6.45 6.03
CA MET A 142 2.95 7.48 5.01
C MET A 142 3.23 8.87 5.60
N VAL A 143 2.81 9.11 6.85
CA VAL A 143 3.02 10.40 7.54
C VAL A 143 4.28 10.38 8.39
N TRP A 144 4.50 9.32 9.17
CA TRP A 144 5.56 9.30 10.20
C TRP A 144 6.78 8.45 9.84
N ASN A 145 6.70 7.60 8.82
CA ASN A 145 7.78 6.69 8.42
C ASN A 145 8.40 7.07 7.06
N ARG A 146 8.24 8.32 6.65
CA ARG A 146 8.79 8.87 5.40
C ARG A 146 9.86 9.92 5.73
N GLN A 147 10.92 9.97 4.93
CA GLN A 147 11.95 11.01 5.05
C GLN A 147 11.51 12.36 4.50
N SER A 148 10.57 12.34 3.54
CA SER A 148 10.03 13.52 2.87
C SER A 148 8.52 13.40 2.73
N PHE A 149 7.87 14.52 2.45
CA PHE A 149 6.43 14.54 2.25
C PHE A 149 6.03 13.73 1.01
N ASP A 150 5.08 12.82 1.19
CA ASP A 150 4.54 12.00 0.12
C ASP A 150 3.35 12.68 -0.56
N PHE A 151 3.54 13.14 -1.80
CA PHE A 151 2.50 13.80 -2.60
C PHE A 151 1.30 12.90 -2.93
N SER A 152 1.38 11.60 -2.67
CA SER A 152 0.23 10.69 -2.76
C SER A 152 -0.76 10.88 -1.60
N ILE A 153 -0.38 11.52 -0.49
CA ILE A 153 -1.24 11.65 0.71
C ILE A 153 -2.52 12.45 0.42
N PRO A 154 -2.49 13.68 -0.15
CA PRO A 154 -3.72 14.45 -0.37
C PRO A 154 -4.79 13.72 -1.19
N PRO A 155 -4.49 13.12 -2.36
CA PRO A 155 -5.51 12.40 -3.11
C PRO A 155 -6.01 11.15 -2.38
N ILE A 156 -5.15 10.44 -1.64
CA ILE A 156 -5.59 9.31 -0.80
C ILE A 156 -6.59 9.77 0.26
N CYS A 157 -6.30 10.88 0.97
CA CYS A 157 -7.21 11.43 1.97
C CYS A 157 -8.55 11.84 1.35
N MET A 158 -8.55 12.49 0.18
CA MET A 158 -9.79 12.85 -0.52
C MET A 158 -10.60 11.60 -0.89
N CYS A 159 -9.95 10.57 -1.45
CA CYS A 159 -10.62 9.32 -1.82
C CYS A 159 -11.14 8.57 -0.60
N PHE A 160 -10.39 8.55 0.51
CA PHE A 160 -10.80 7.92 1.75
C PHE A 160 -12.02 8.62 2.34
N VAL A 161 -12.01 9.95 2.47
CA VAL A 161 -13.15 10.70 2.99
C VAL A 161 -14.36 10.49 2.09
N PHE A 162 -14.22 10.69 0.78
CA PHE A 162 -15.32 10.45 -0.16
C PHE A 162 -15.86 9.01 -0.07
N GLY A 163 -14.97 8.02 -0.06
CA GLY A 163 -15.35 6.61 0.02
C GLY A 163 -16.05 6.26 1.32
N PHE A 164 -15.55 6.78 2.45
CA PHE A 164 -16.17 6.60 3.77
C PHE A 164 -17.59 7.19 3.82
N LEU A 165 -17.77 8.40 3.29
CA LEU A 165 -19.07 9.05 3.20
C LEU A 165 -20.06 8.21 2.37
N MET A 166 -19.60 7.70 1.23
CA MET A 166 -20.43 6.86 0.35
C MET A 166 -20.76 5.50 1.00
N ALA A 167 -19.82 4.87 1.69
CA ALA A 167 -20.02 3.54 2.28
C ALA A 167 -20.82 3.57 3.59
N VAL A 168 -20.67 4.60 4.43
CA VAL A 168 -21.28 4.65 5.77
C VAL A 168 -22.60 5.41 5.76
N TRP A 169 -22.69 6.54 5.06
CA TRP A 169 -23.91 7.37 5.05
C TRP A 169 -24.80 7.08 3.84
N ALA A 170 -24.27 6.45 2.80
CA ALA A 170 -24.99 6.06 1.60
C ALA A 170 -25.98 7.14 1.07
N PRO A 171 -25.51 8.40 0.85
CA PRO A 171 -26.39 9.53 0.56
C PRO A 171 -27.20 9.40 -0.74
N LEU A 172 -26.81 8.48 -1.62
CA LEU A 172 -27.45 8.20 -2.91
C LEU A 172 -28.18 6.85 -2.90
N GLY A 173 -28.43 6.30 -1.72
CA GLY A 173 -29.03 4.99 -1.54
C GLY A 173 -28.15 3.89 -2.16
N PRO A 174 -28.74 2.93 -2.89
CA PRO A 174 -27.99 1.81 -3.48
C PRO A 174 -26.83 2.23 -4.41
N ARG A 175 -26.94 3.40 -5.06
CA ARG A 175 -25.90 3.90 -5.99
C ARG A 175 -24.65 4.42 -5.29
N SER A 176 -24.66 4.60 -3.97
CA SER A 176 -23.47 5.03 -3.23
C SER A 176 -22.35 3.99 -3.26
N HIS A 177 -22.68 2.69 -3.24
CA HIS A 177 -21.67 1.63 -3.17
C HIS A 177 -20.82 1.50 -4.46
N PRO A 178 -21.40 1.57 -5.68
CA PRO A 178 -20.59 1.61 -6.90
C PRO A 178 -19.68 2.85 -6.97
N LEU A 179 -20.14 4.00 -6.47
CA LEU A 179 -19.33 5.23 -6.43
C LEU A 179 -18.18 5.12 -5.43
N PHE A 180 -18.39 4.44 -4.31
CA PHE A 180 -17.30 4.05 -3.40
C PHE A 180 -16.23 3.24 -4.14
N HIS A 181 -16.60 2.23 -4.94
CA HIS A 181 -15.64 1.46 -5.75
C HIS A 181 -14.90 2.32 -6.78
N VAL A 182 -15.57 3.29 -7.39
CA VAL A 182 -14.92 4.24 -8.31
C VAL A 182 -13.85 5.06 -7.60
N ALA A 183 -14.08 5.46 -6.35
CA ALA A 183 -13.07 6.16 -5.56
C ALA A 183 -11.87 5.27 -5.18
N LEU A 184 -12.05 3.94 -5.17
CA LEU A 184 -10.95 3.00 -4.96
C LEU A 184 -9.93 3.02 -6.11
N ILE A 185 -10.31 3.50 -7.30
CA ILE A 185 -9.42 3.56 -8.48
C ILE A 185 -8.25 4.52 -8.26
N PRO A 186 -8.45 5.83 -8.02
CA PRO A 186 -7.34 6.72 -7.69
C PRO A 186 -6.71 6.35 -6.35
N TYR A 187 -7.49 5.89 -5.36
CA TYR A 187 -6.95 5.45 -4.07
C TYR A 187 -5.90 4.35 -4.22
N SER A 188 -6.19 3.31 -5.00
CA SER A 188 -5.28 2.19 -5.19
C SER A 188 -4.02 2.59 -5.96
N TYR A 189 -4.15 3.49 -6.94
CA TYR A 189 -3.02 4.07 -7.66
C TYR A 189 -2.06 4.78 -6.72
N TYR A 190 -2.55 5.77 -5.97
CA TYR A 190 -1.70 6.61 -5.13
C TYR A 190 -1.11 5.83 -3.94
N THR A 191 -1.86 4.90 -3.37
CA THR A 191 -1.38 4.05 -2.27
C THR A 191 -0.28 3.11 -2.76
N CYS A 192 -0.48 2.45 -3.90
CA CYS A 192 0.54 1.57 -4.49
C CYS A 192 1.79 2.35 -4.90
N ARG A 193 1.60 3.50 -5.56
CA ARG A 193 2.69 4.40 -5.94
C ARG A 193 3.53 4.80 -4.72
N SER A 194 2.89 5.18 -3.61
CA SER A 194 3.58 5.48 -2.34
C SER A 194 4.41 4.30 -1.84
N ALA A 195 3.82 3.10 -1.79
CA ALA A 195 4.50 1.91 -1.30
C ALA A 195 5.76 1.57 -2.12
N VAL A 196 5.66 1.63 -3.45
CA VAL A 196 6.79 1.33 -4.35
C VAL A 196 7.87 2.40 -4.26
N LEU A 197 7.50 3.69 -4.24
CA LEU A 197 8.48 4.78 -4.05
C LEU A 197 9.21 4.67 -2.72
N PHE A 198 8.49 4.29 -1.66
CA PHE A 198 9.10 4.10 -0.36
C PHE A 198 10.10 2.94 -0.35
N GLU A 199 9.75 1.80 -0.94
CA GLU A 199 10.67 0.68 -1.07
C GLU A 199 11.95 1.08 -1.79
N MET A 200 11.84 1.78 -2.93
CA MET A 200 13.01 2.26 -3.67
C MET A 200 13.89 3.20 -2.85
N SER A 201 13.28 4.12 -2.07
CA SER A 201 14.04 5.01 -1.18
C SER A 201 14.75 4.25 -0.06
N HIS A 202 14.12 3.19 0.45
CA HIS A 202 14.67 2.36 1.52
C HIS A 202 15.82 1.48 1.03
N GLU A 203 15.69 0.91 -0.17
CA GLU A 203 16.75 0.15 -0.85
C GLU A 203 17.96 1.04 -1.15
N ALA A 204 17.75 2.24 -1.71
CA ALA A 204 18.82 3.18 -1.98
C ALA A 204 19.59 3.57 -0.71
N MET A 205 18.88 3.82 0.39
CA MET A 205 19.51 4.12 1.68
C MET A 205 20.30 2.93 2.24
N ARG A 206 19.74 1.71 2.13
CA ARG A 206 20.43 0.49 2.57
C ARG A 206 21.72 0.28 1.77
N ASP A 207 21.65 0.44 0.45
CA ASP A 207 22.79 0.23 -0.43
C ASP A 207 23.90 1.27 -0.13
N PHE A 208 23.54 2.55 0.08
CA PHE A 208 24.47 3.59 0.53
C PHE A 208 25.18 3.24 1.85
N LEU A 209 24.45 2.73 2.85
CA LEU A 209 25.02 2.33 4.14
C LEU A 209 25.95 1.11 4.03
N VAL A 210 25.70 0.22 3.07
CA VAL A 210 26.54 -0.96 2.84
C VAL A 210 27.81 -0.59 2.06
N THR A 211 27.70 0.25 1.04
CA THR A 211 28.85 0.70 0.24
C THR A 211 29.77 1.63 1.02
N GLY A 212 29.20 2.59 1.77
CA GLY A 212 29.99 3.51 2.59
C GLY A 212 30.80 2.79 3.68
N LYS A 213 30.22 1.78 4.32
CA LYS A 213 30.95 0.94 5.29
C LYS A 213 32.11 0.16 4.68
N ARG A 214 32.05 -0.16 3.38
CA ARG A 214 33.08 -0.93 2.68
C ARG A 214 34.29 -0.06 2.34
N GLU A 215 34.04 1.19 1.92
CA GLU A 215 35.13 2.15 1.67
C GLU A 215 35.89 2.48 2.95
N ASP A 216 35.20 2.67 4.08
CA ASP A 216 35.86 2.96 5.36
C ASP A 216 36.73 1.78 5.86
N THR A 217 36.32 0.52 5.61
CA THR A 217 37.12 -0.67 5.99
C THR A 217 38.30 -0.93 5.07
N ASP A 218 38.26 -0.51 3.80
CA ASP A 218 39.36 -0.74 2.85
C ASP A 218 40.46 0.34 2.97
N THR A 219 40.19 1.48 3.61
CA THR A 219 41.20 2.53 3.86
C THR A 219 42.12 2.29 5.06
N ASP A 220 41.78 1.37 5.97
CA ASP A 220 42.57 1.17 7.21
C ASP A 220 43.63 0.04 7.12
N GLU A 221 43.68 -0.76 6.04
CA GLU A 221 44.69 -1.83 5.88
C GLU A 221 45.91 -1.47 5.02
N SER A 222 46.00 -0.26 4.44
CA SER A 222 47.18 0.11 3.60
C SER A 222 48.20 1.04 4.28
N THR A 223 47.96 1.52 5.50
CA THR A 223 48.92 2.37 6.22
C THR A 223 49.92 1.55 7.06
N THR A 224 50.43 0.45 6.50
CA THR A 224 51.56 -0.29 7.09
C THR A 224 52.85 0.10 6.36
N LEU A 225 53.56 1.07 6.96
CA LEU A 225 54.99 1.37 6.79
C LEU A 225 55.62 1.11 5.39
N GLN A 226 55.57 2.10 4.51
CA GLN A 226 56.72 2.37 3.65
C GLN A 226 57.56 3.48 4.28
N THR A 227 58.53 3.08 5.10
CA THR A 227 59.73 3.88 5.40
C THR A 227 60.50 4.07 4.10
N ALA A 228 60.15 5.11 3.34
CA ALA A 228 60.97 5.62 2.26
C ALA A 228 62.03 6.54 2.87
N THR A 229 63.23 6.00 3.11
CA THR A 229 64.45 6.82 3.17
C THR A 229 64.73 7.32 1.76
N SER A 230 64.36 8.57 1.49
CA SER A 230 64.81 9.31 0.31
C SER A 230 65.67 10.46 0.81
N GLU A 231 66.98 10.29 0.67
CA GLU A 231 67.95 11.38 0.76
C GLU A 231 67.61 12.47 -0.26
N GLY A 232 67.95 13.71 0.12
CA GLY A 232 67.60 14.92 -0.61
C GLY A 232 68.10 14.96 -2.05
N GLY A 233 67.26 15.50 -2.91
CA GLY A 233 67.58 15.85 -4.28
C GLY A 233 66.62 16.93 -4.75
N ASP A 234 67.13 18.15 -4.72
CA ASP A 234 66.83 19.35 -5.50
C ASP A 234 65.42 19.71 -5.99
N ALA A 235 65.19 21.01 -5.88
CA ALA A 235 64.03 21.78 -6.31
C ALA A 235 63.68 21.60 -7.79
N ASP A 236 62.39 21.69 -8.10
CA ASP A 236 61.97 22.53 -9.21
C ASP A 236 60.57 23.10 -8.97
N TRP A 237 60.48 24.40 -9.27
CA TRP A 237 59.30 25.24 -9.16
C TRP A 237 58.53 25.16 -10.47
N GLU A 238 57.27 24.73 -10.44
CA GLU A 238 56.34 25.05 -11.53
C GLU A 238 55.08 25.71 -10.98
N LEU A 239 55.00 27.01 -11.27
CA LEU A 239 53.79 27.81 -11.25
C LEU A 239 52.77 27.19 -12.21
N PHE A 240 51.53 27.01 -11.75
CA PHE A 240 50.39 27.01 -12.64
C PHE A 240 49.39 28.09 -12.21
N GLU A 241 49.37 29.14 -13.03
CA GLU A 241 48.40 30.21 -13.04
C GLU A 241 47.01 29.64 -13.37
N MET A 242 45.99 30.04 -12.60
CA MET A 242 44.59 29.89 -12.99
C MET A 242 44.08 31.23 -13.49
N GLU A 243 44.00 31.37 -14.82
CA GLU A 243 43.16 32.40 -15.45
C GLU A 243 41.69 31.95 -15.45
N LYS A 244 40.81 32.85 -14.95
CA LYS A 244 39.37 32.90 -15.28
C LYS A 244 39.17 33.97 -16.35
N PRO A 245 38.18 33.84 -17.23
CA PRO A 245 36.82 34.31 -16.91
C PRO A 245 35.75 33.21 -16.89
#